data_AF-A9IJR2-F1
#
_entry.id   AF-A9IJR2-F1
#
_cell.length_a   1.000
_cell.length_b   1.000
_cell.length_c   1.000
_cell.angle_alpha   90.00
_cell.angle_beta   90.00
_cell.angle_gamma   90.00
#
_symmetry.space_group_name_H-M   'P 1'
#
loop_
_entity.id
_entity.type
_entity.pdbx_description
1 polymer ?
#
loop_
_entity_poly.entity_id
_entity_poly.type
_entity_poly.pdbx_seq_one_letter_code
_entity_poly.pdbx_strand_id
1 'polypeptide(L)' 'MQDAAEVSGVALSLNLTGAVFVNQTAAFSDFHGTGANPAANAALSDSAFVSNRFRVVQTRRHV' A
#
# COMPACT_ATOMS: atom_id res chain seq x y z
N MET A 1 11.47 17.82 0.61
CA MET A 1 10.08 17.28 0.56
C MET A 1 10.07 15.77 0.49
N GLN A 2 10.87 15.15 -0.39
CA GLN A 2 10.98 13.70 -0.46
C GLN A 2 11.36 13.07 0.89
N ASP A 3 12.44 13.51 1.52
CA ASP A 3 12.85 13.01 2.84
C ASP A 3 11.74 13.10 3.89
N ALA A 4 10.97 14.19 3.88
CA ALA A 4 9.84 14.39 4.79
C ALA A 4 8.68 13.40 4.50
N ALA A 5 8.41 13.12 3.22
CA ALA A 5 7.40 12.15 2.82
C ALA A 5 7.81 10.72 3.19
N GLU A 6 9.09 10.39 3.02
CA GLU A 6 9.67 9.09 3.41
C GLU A 6 9.61 8.89 4.93
N VAL A 7 10.08 9.87 5.71
CA VAL A 7 10.00 9.83 7.18
C VAL A 7 8.56 9.75 7.68
N SER A 8 7.61 10.42 7.01
CA SER A 8 6.19 10.37 7.36
C SER A 8 5.45 9.15 6.81
N GLY A 9 6.10 8.33 5.97
CA GLY A 9 5.48 7.20 5.30
C GLY A 9 4.26 7.58 4.46
N VAL A 10 4.34 8.63 3.63
CA VAL A 10 3.21 9.10 2.79
C VAL A 10 3.60 9.14 1.32
N ALA A 11 2.65 8.83 0.43
CA ALA A 11 2.84 8.96 -1.01
C ALA A 11 3.08 10.43 -1.41
N LEU A 12 4.01 10.65 -2.35
CA LEU A 12 4.43 11.99 -2.78
C LEU A 12 4.08 12.21 -4.25
N SER A 13 3.35 13.29 -4.51
CA SER A 13 3.15 13.83 -5.86
C SER A 13 4.02 15.08 -6.05
N LEU A 14 4.69 15.19 -7.21
CA LEU A 14 5.59 16.30 -7.51
C LEU A 14 5.15 17.03 -8.78
N ASN A 15 5.09 18.35 -8.72
CA ASN A 15 4.85 19.23 -9.87
C ASN A 15 3.60 18.86 -10.69
N LEU A 16 2.49 18.55 -10.02
CA LEU A 16 1.19 18.32 -10.65
C LEU A 16 0.62 19.65 -11.19
N THR A 17 1.04 20.02 -12.40
CA THR A 17 0.58 21.24 -13.13
C THR A 17 -0.27 20.91 -14.36
N GLY A 18 -0.56 19.62 -14.58
CA GLY A 18 -1.40 19.11 -15.66
C GLY A 18 -2.76 18.61 -15.17
N ALA A 19 -3.29 17.57 -15.83
CA ALA A 19 -4.63 17.03 -15.55
C ALA A 19 -4.69 15.96 -14.44
N VAL A 20 -3.54 15.62 -13.83
CA VAL A 20 -3.48 14.71 -12.68
C VAL A 20 -3.47 15.54 -11.40
N PHE A 21 -4.37 15.21 -10.48
CA PHE A 21 -4.53 15.89 -9.21
C PHE A 21 -4.17 14.97 -8.04
N VAL A 22 -3.76 15.55 -6.92
CA VAL A 22 -3.30 14.78 -5.73
C VAL A 22 -4.36 13.83 -5.16
N ASN A 23 -5.64 14.10 -5.42
CA ASN A 23 -6.77 13.28 -4.94
C ASN A 23 -7.06 12.06 -5.84
N GLN A 24 -6.35 11.90 -6.95
CA GLN A 24 -6.53 10.78 -7.88
C GLN A 24 -5.53 9.66 -7.59
N THR A 25 -6.03 8.43 -7.55
CA THR A 25 -5.22 7.20 -7.43
C THR A 25 -5.77 6.16 -8.40
N ALA A 26 -4.88 5.49 -9.14
CA ALA A 26 -5.23 4.44 -10.09
C ALA A 26 -4.95 3.04 -9.52
N ALA A 27 -5.95 2.15 -9.59
CA ALA A 27 -5.77 0.74 -9.23
C ALA A 27 -4.67 0.09 -10.08
N PHE A 28 -4.02 -0.93 -9.53
CA PHE A 28 -2.90 -1.67 -10.14
C PHE A 28 -1.61 -0.86 -10.35
N SER A 29 -1.56 0.41 -9.91
CA SER A 29 -0.38 1.28 -9.97
C SER A 29 -0.11 1.92 -8.61
N ASP A 30 -1.09 2.63 -8.07
CA ASP A 30 -0.89 3.52 -6.94
C ASP A 30 -1.32 2.86 -5.64
N PHE A 31 -0.40 2.73 -4.69
CA PHE A 31 -0.77 2.30 -3.34
C PHE A 31 -1.51 3.43 -2.61
N HIS A 32 -2.79 3.22 -2.32
CA HIS A 32 -3.57 4.17 -1.54
C HIS A 32 -3.40 3.90 -0.04
N GLY A 33 -2.73 4.83 0.64
CA GLY A 33 -2.22 4.62 2.00
C GLY A 33 -0.98 3.72 2.02
N THR A 34 -0.21 3.79 3.09
CA THR A 34 1.05 3.02 3.24
C THR A 34 1.03 2.04 4.41
N GLY A 35 0.16 2.25 5.40
CA GLY A 35 0.23 1.54 6.68
C GLY A 35 1.31 2.05 7.64
N ALA A 36 2.12 3.04 7.23
CA ALA A 36 3.30 3.49 7.97
C ALA A 36 3.05 4.74 8.85
N ASN A 37 1.83 5.27 8.88
CA ASN A 37 1.48 6.45 9.67
C ASN A 37 0.05 6.37 10.22
N PRO A 38 -0.36 7.30 11.11
CA PRO A 38 -1.68 7.24 11.75
C PRO A 38 -2.89 7.39 10.81
N ALA A 39 -2.70 7.77 9.55
CA ALA A 39 -3.82 7.98 8.63
C ALA A 39 -4.44 6.66 8.14
N ALA A 40 -3.65 5.59 8.05
CA ALA A 40 -4.11 4.25 7.73
C ALA A 40 -3.11 3.20 8.23
N ASN A 41 -3.60 2.05 8.68
CA ASN A 41 -2.78 0.94 9.18
C ASN A 41 -2.45 -0.13 8.12
N ALA A 42 -2.84 0.07 6.87
CA ALA A 42 -2.51 -0.77 5.72
C ALA A 42 -2.58 0.03 4.41
N ALA A 43 -2.02 -0.52 3.33
CA ALA A 43 -2.16 -0.01 1.96
C ALA A 43 -3.31 -0.70 1.20
N LEU A 44 -3.93 0.00 0.26
CA LEU A 44 -4.91 -0.54 -0.69
C LEU A 44 -4.30 -0.63 -2.09
N SER A 45 -3.90 -1.81 -2.59
CA SER A 45 -3.71 -3.07 -1.86
C SER A 45 -2.28 -3.55 -2.06
N ASP A 46 -1.74 -4.26 -1.09
CA ASP A 46 -0.47 -4.97 -1.18
C ASP A 46 -0.62 -6.43 -0.72
N SER A 47 0.50 -7.16 -0.63
CA SER A 47 0.49 -8.54 -0.15
C SER A 47 0.13 -8.65 1.34
N ALA A 48 0.53 -7.68 2.17
CA ALA A 48 0.22 -7.66 3.60
C ALA A 48 -1.28 -7.49 3.86
N PHE A 49 -1.97 -6.72 3.00
CA PHE A 49 -3.40 -6.48 3.06
C PHE A 49 -4.21 -7.78 2.97
N VAL A 50 -3.72 -8.81 2.28
CA VAL A 50 -4.46 -10.06 2.01
C VAL A 50 -3.85 -11.33 2.60
N SER A 51 -2.52 -11.41 2.73
CA SER A 51 -1.82 -12.64 3.10
C SER A 51 -2.21 -13.19 4.47
N ASN A 52 -2.61 -12.31 5.40
CA ASN A 52 -2.98 -12.71 6.76
C ASN A 52 -4.47 -13.10 6.92
N ARG A 53 -5.26 -13.11 5.84
CA ARG A 53 -6.71 -13.39 5.87
C ARG A 53 -7.05 -14.88 5.84
N PHE A 54 -6.06 -15.74 5.55
CA PHE A 54 -6.24 -17.19 5.52
C PHE A 54 -5.01 -17.90 6.08
N ARG A 55 -5.17 -19.18 6.40
CA ARG A 55 -4.10 -20.08 6.87
C ARG A 55 -4.10 -21.34 6.03
N VAL A 56 -2.94 -21.97 5.90
CA VAL A 56 -2.79 -23.27 5.24
C VAL A 56 -2.38 -24.30 6.29
N VAL A 57 -3.15 -25.39 6.40
CA VAL A 57 -2.84 -26.53 7.27
C VAL A 57 -2.54 -27.71 6.35
N GLN A 58 -1.31 -28.24 6.42
CA GLN A 58 -0.92 -29.41 5.63
C GLN A 58 -1.02 -30.69 6.44
N THR A 59 -1.30 -31.81 5.77
CA THR A 59 -1.13 -33.16 6.29
C THR A 59 -0.38 -34.02 5.26
N ARG A 60 0.35 -35.05 5.72
CA ARG A 60 1.03 -36.01 4.85
C ARG A 60 0.90 -37.42 5.40
N ARG A 61 0.80 -38.41 4.51
CA ARG A 61 0.73 -39.85 4.83
C ARG A 61 1.53 -40.65 3.81
N HIS A 62 1.97 -41.86 4.19
CA HIS A 62 2.63 -42.79 3.26
C HIS A 62 1.69 -43.12 2.09
N VAL A 63 2.28 -43.36 0.91
CA VAL A 63 1.63 -43.92 -0.28
C VAL A 63 2.06 -45.35 -0.51
#